data_AF-A0A920QJH0-F1
#
_entry.id   AF-A0A920QJH0-F1
#
_cell.length_a   1.000
_cell.length_b   1.000
_cell.length_c   1.000
_cell.angle_alpha   90.00
_cell.angle_beta   90.00
_cell.angle_gamma   90.00
#
_symmetry.space_group_name_H-M   'P 1'
#
loop_
_entity.id
_entity.type
_entity.pdbx_description
1 polymer ?
#
loop_
_entity_poly.entity_id
_entity_poly.type
_entity_poly.pdbx_seq_one_letter_code
_entity_poly.pdbx_strand_id
1 'polypeptide(L)'
;MALEKSGRGKGSEVVLIDKQGPGAGATGWLAVYPQPYMTGPLHAFCGKAKVWESDPVNFGFQQVGYVSVGNLTRKPICHAQQEQIESGYPSDLYVGKDAAAFLKSIWPTSELIAVMWSCTRSLQAMQVHI
;
A
#
# COMPACT_ATOMS: atom_id res chain seq x y z
N MET A 1 0.29 30.93 0.59
CA MET A 1 -0.35 29.63 0.29
C MET A 1 0.17 29.05 -1.03
N ALA A 2 0.09 27.73 -1.26
CA ALA A 2 0.61 27.09 -2.50
C ALA A 2 -0.03 27.64 -3.78
N LEU A 3 -1.34 27.95 -3.75
CA LEU A 3 -2.06 28.56 -4.87
C LEU A 3 -1.54 29.96 -5.21
N GLU A 4 -1.31 30.80 -4.20
CA GLU A 4 -0.73 32.14 -4.35
C GLU A 4 0.69 32.07 -4.94
N LYS A 5 1.52 31.14 -4.44
CA LYS A 5 2.89 30.92 -4.95
C LYS A 5 2.90 30.45 -6.41
N SER A 6 1.89 29.71 -6.84
CA SER A 6 1.74 29.22 -8.22
C SER A 6 1.01 30.19 -9.16
N GLY A 7 0.52 31.34 -8.66
CA GLY A 7 -0.29 32.28 -9.44
C GLY A 7 -1.69 31.77 -9.83
N ARG A 8 -2.15 30.65 -9.25
CA ARG A 8 -3.41 29.98 -9.60
C ARG A 8 -4.62 30.47 -8.78
N GLY A 9 -4.47 31.59 -8.08
CA GLY A 9 -5.52 32.21 -7.27
C GLY A 9 -5.21 32.22 -5.76
N LYS A 10 -6.10 32.84 -4.99
CA LYS A 10 -5.96 32.99 -3.52
C LYS A 10 -6.51 31.78 -2.74
N GLY A 11 -7.27 30.90 -3.38
CA GLY A 11 -7.95 29.78 -2.74
C GLY A 11 -9.21 30.16 -1.95
N SER A 12 -9.40 31.44 -1.64
CA SER A 12 -10.59 31.99 -0.96
C SER A 12 -11.87 31.92 -1.81
N GLU A 13 -11.76 31.60 -3.09
CA GLU A 13 -12.88 31.49 -4.04
C GLU A 13 -13.40 30.04 -4.19
N VAL A 14 -12.80 29.10 -3.47
CA VAL A 14 -13.21 27.69 -3.49
C VAL A 14 -14.25 27.43 -2.40
N VAL A 15 -15.42 26.95 -2.81
CA VAL A 15 -16.50 26.55 -1.89
C VAL A 15 -16.58 25.03 -1.87
N LEU A 16 -16.35 24.42 -0.70
CA LEU A 16 -16.62 23.01 -0.45
C LEU A 16 -17.97 22.90 0.25
N ILE A 17 -18.89 22.13 -0.33
CA ILE A 17 -20.20 21.85 0.26
C ILE A 17 -20.20 20.42 0.76
N ASP A 18 -20.33 20.25 2.07
CA ASP A 18 -20.54 18.95 2.72
C ASP A 18 -21.89 18.98 3.44
N LYS A 19 -22.65 17.89 3.35
CA LYS A 19 -23.98 17.79 3.97
C LYS A 19 -23.91 17.69 5.49
N GLN A 20 -22.86 17.08 6.05
CA GLN A 20 -22.77 16.72 7.47
C GLN A 20 -21.51 17.30 8.15
N GLY A 21 -20.41 17.42 7.41
CA GLY A 21 -19.14 17.96 7.88
C GLY A 21 -17.95 17.21 7.28
N PRO A 22 -16.77 17.84 7.19
CA PRO A 22 -15.57 17.20 6.65
C PRO A 22 -15.26 15.87 7.35
N GLY A 23 -15.12 14.80 6.57
CA GLY A 23 -14.78 13.47 7.07
C GLY A 23 -15.95 12.66 7.64
N ALA A 24 -17.19 13.17 7.62
CA ALA A 24 -18.35 12.47 8.18
C ALA A 24 -18.81 11.24 7.36
N GLY A 25 -18.28 11.04 6.15
CA GLY A 25 -18.56 9.89 5.29
C GLY A 25 -17.53 8.76 5.43
N ALA A 26 -17.37 7.96 4.38
CA ALA A 26 -16.42 6.83 4.33
C ALA A 26 -14.99 7.23 4.71
N THR A 27 -14.58 8.47 4.43
CA THR A 27 -13.26 9.00 4.79
C THR A 27 -12.96 8.91 6.28
N GLY A 28 -13.95 9.10 7.17
CA GLY A 28 -13.76 8.99 8.62
C GLY A 28 -13.71 7.55 9.14
N TRP A 29 -14.02 6.57 8.29
CA TRP A 29 -14.09 5.14 8.64
C TRP A 29 -12.93 4.34 8.05
N LEU A 30 -12.14 4.94 7.15
CA LEU A 30 -11.03 4.29 6.47
C LEU A 30 -9.71 4.69 7.15
N ALA A 31 -8.96 3.70 7.64
CA ALA A 31 -7.69 3.92 8.35
C ALA A 31 -6.48 3.26 7.68
N VAL A 32 -6.66 2.61 6.52
CA VAL A 32 -5.60 1.89 5.82
C VAL A 32 -5.34 2.56 4.47
N TYR A 33 -4.06 2.80 4.17
CA TYR A 33 -3.59 3.15 2.84
C TYR A 33 -3.00 1.89 2.17
N PRO A 34 -3.80 1.08 1.47
CA PRO A 34 -3.31 -0.14 0.84
C PRO A 34 -2.58 0.22 -0.46
N GLN A 35 -1.29 -0.08 -0.57
CA GLN A 35 -0.58 -0.05 -1.84
C GLN A 35 0.14 -1.37 -2.08
N PRO A 36 -0.62 -2.35 -2.60
CA PRO A 36 -0.25 -2.81 -3.93
C PRO A 36 -1.47 -2.78 -4.84
N TYR A 37 -1.56 -1.74 -5.67
CA TYR A 37 -2.50 -1.77 -6.79
C TYR A 37 -2.17 -2.97 -7.68
N MET A 38 -3.20 -3.68 -8.14
CA MET A 38 -3.05 -4.92 -8.92
C MET A 38 -3.23 -4.69 -10.42
N THR A 39 -3.30 -3.42 -10.85
CA THR A 39 -3.60 -3.04 -12.23
C THR A 39 -2.68 -1.91 -12.71
N GLY A 40 -2.10 -2.08 -13.90
CA GLY A 40 -1.13 -1.17 -14.52
C GLY A 40 -1.46 0.32 -14.44
N PRO A 41 -2.67 0.79 -14.81
CA PRO A 41 -2.99 2.23 -14.78
C PRO A 41 -2.88 2.89 -13.40
N LEU A 42 -3.01 2.10 -12.32
CA LEU A 42 -2.94 2.61 -10.95
C LEU A 42 -1.51 2.62 -10.40
N HIS A 43 -0.57 1.92 -11.04
CA HIS A 43 0.83 1.87 -10.57
C HIS A 43 1.56 3.21 -10.65
N ALA A 44 1.13 4.11 -11.53
CA ALA A 44 1.62 5.50 -11.55
C ALA A 44 1.34 6.28 -10.25
N PHE A 45 0.47 5.76 -9.38
CA PHE A 45 0.18 6.29 -8.05
C PHE A 45 0.86 5.50 -6.91
N CYS A 46 1.45 4.33 -7.20
CA CYS A 46 2.29 3.61 -6.23
C CYS A 46 3.51 4.47 -5.84
N GLY A 47 3.87 4.48 -4.56
CA GLY A 47 5.06 5.21 -4.08
C GLY A 47 4.91 6.73 -4.00
N LYS A 48 3.69 7.27 -4.18
CA LYS A 48 3.39 8.71 -4.00
C LYS A 48 2.82 9.04 -2.63
N ALA A 49 3.26 8.31 -1.59
CA ALA A 49 2.91 8.60 -0.20
C ALA A 49 3.60 9.85 0.38
N LYS A 50 4.36 10.61 -0.44
CA LYS A 50 5.12 11.80 -0.01
C LYS A 50 4.31 12.83 0.80
N VAL A 51 3.01 12.94 0.54
CA VAL A 51 2.14 13.83 1.33
C VAL A 51 1.97 13.32 2.76
N TRP A 52 1.79 12.00 2.94
CA TRP A 52 1.68 11.36 4.25
C TRP A 52 3.01 11.38 4.99
N GLU A 53 4.12 11.20 4.26
CA GLU A 53 5.49 11.31 4.79
C GLU A 53 5.89 12.74 5.17
N SER A 54 5.20 13.76 4.65
CA SER A 54 5.55 15.15 4.93
C SER A 54 5.21 15.58 6.36
N ASP A 55 4.20 14.96 6.97
CA ASP A 55 3.80 15.20 8.36
C ASP A 55 3.19 13.93 8.99
N PRO A 56 4.02 12.89 9.22
CA PRO A 56 3.52 11.58 9.61
C PRO A 56 2.92 11.58 11.01
N VAL A 57 3.35 12.49 11.89
CA VAL A 57 2.81 12.61 13.25
C VAL A 57 1.40 13.15 13.21
N ASN A 58 1.15 14.26 12.50
CA ASN A 58 -0.19 14.84 12.46
C ASN A 58 -1.17 14.03 11.60
N PHE A 59 -0.67 13.29 10.60
CA PHE A 59 -1.50 12.38 9.81
C PHE A 59 -1.64 10.98 10.41
N GLY A 60 -0.98 10.66 11.53
CA GLY A 60 -0.97 9.32 12.11
C GLY A 60 -0.41 8.26 11.15
N PHE A 61 0.48 8.64 10.24
CA PHE A 61 1.02 7.77 9.21
C PHE A 61 2.24 7.00 9.71
N GLN A 62 2.20 5.67 9.56
CA GLN A 62 3.27 4.75 9.93
C GLN A 62 3.59 3.86 8.72
N GLN A 63 4.75 4.06 8.11
CA GLN A 63 5.23 3.22 7.01
C GLN A 63 5.78 1.90 7.57
N VAL A 64 4.93 0.88 7.63
CA VAL A 64 5.28 -0.46 8.14
C VAL A 64 5.41 -1.52 7.05
N GLY A 65 5.33 -1.09 5.78
CA GLY A 65 5.31 -1.99 4.63
C GLY A 65 3.97 -2.71 4.43
N TYR A 66 3.89 -3.49 3.35
CA TYR A 66 2.74 -4.32 3.00
C TYR A 66 3.21 -5.68 2.47
N VAL A 67 2.63 -6.75 2.99
CA VAL A 67 2.89 -8.12 2.51
C VAL A 67 1.62 -8.68 1.90
N SER A 68 1.68 -9.03 0.61
CA SER A 68 0.62 -9.72 -0.11
C SER A 68 1.00 -11.18 -0.29
N VAL A 69 0.17 -12.10 0.19
CA VAL A 69 0.42 -13.54 0.08
C VAL A 69 -0.58 -14.16 -0.90
N GLY A 70 -0.09 -14.87 -1.93
CA GLY A 70 -0.93 -15.37 -3.02
C GLY A 70 -0.35 -16.58 -3.76
N ASN A 71 -1.20 -17.37 -4.42
CA ASN A 71 -0.75 -18.61 -5.09
C ASN A 71 -0.05 -18.26 -6.42
N LEU A 72 1.08 -18.90 -6.74
CA LEU A 72 1.84 -18.70 -8.00
C LEU A 72 1.01 -18.95 -9.25
N THR A 73 -0.03 -19.80 -9.19
CA THR A 73 -0.90 -20.05 -10.34
C THR A 73 -1.66 -18.78 -10.77
N ARG A 74 -1.64 -17.74 -9.94
CA ARG A 74 -2.21 -16.42 -10.22
C ARG A 74 -1.16 -15.55 -10.94
N LYS A 75 -1.13 -15.67 -12.28
CA LYS A 75 -0.42 -14.77 -13.22
C LYS A 75 -0.43 -13.27 -12.86
N PRO A 76 -1.50 -12.70 -12.24
CA PRO A 76 -1.52 -11.30 -11.83
C PRO A 76 -0.42 -10.85 -10.86
N ILE A 77 0.14 -11.71 -10.01
CA ILE A 77 1.08 -11.27 -8.95
C ILE A 77 2.44 -10.93 -9.54
N CYS A 78 3.01 -11.82 -10.36
CA CYS A 78 4.29 -11.55 -11.03
C CYS A 78 4.19 -10.38 -12.00
N HIS A 79 3.06 -10.26 -12.72
CA HIS A 79 2.83 -9.14 -13.63
C HIS A 79 2.71 -7.81 -12.86
N ALA A 80 1.93 -7.77 -11.78
CA ALA A 80 1.77 -6.57 -10.97
C ALA A 80 3.08 -6.14 -10.31
N GLN A 81 3.91 -7.08 -9.87
CA GLN A 81 5.24 -6.78 -9.32
C GLN A 81 6.15 -6.14 -10.37
N GLN A 82 6.18 -6.67 -11.59
CA GLN A 82 6.97 -6.11 -12.69
C GLN A 82 6.52 -4.68 -13.04
N GLU A 83 5.21 -4.47 -13.23
CA GLU A 83 4.65 -3.15 -13.57
C GLU A 83 4.91 -2.10 -12.46
N GLN A 84 4.94 -2.52 -11.19
CA GLN A 84 5.30 -1.66 -10.06
C GLN A 84 6.76 -1.24 -10.09
N ILE A 85 7.69 -2.17 -10.35
CA ILE A 85 9.12 -1.85 -10.51
C ILE A 85 9.31 -0.86 -11.66
N GLU A 86 8.65 -1.10 -12.80
CA GLU A 86 8.70 -0.21 -13.96
C GLU A 86 8.17 1.19 -13.64
N SER A 87 7.20 1.29 -12.73
CA SER A 87 6.66 2.55 -12.23
C SER A 87 7.53 3.21 -11.15
N GLY A 88 8.66 2.60 -10.77
CA GLY A 88 9.58 3.10 -9.76
C GLY A 88 9.17 2.77 -8.31
N TYR A 89 8.26 1.81 -8.11
CA TYR A 89 7.85 1.33 -6.79
C TYR A 89 8.63 0.06 -6.41
N PRO A 90 9.44 0.09 -5.33
CA PRO A 90 10.18 -1.08 -4.86
C PRO A 90 9.24 -2.23 -4.52
N SER A 91 9.49 -3.41 -5.08
CA SER A 91 8.57 -4.56 -4.99
C SER A 91 9.35 -5.87 -5.08
N ASP A 92 9.44 -6.58 -3.96
CA ASP A 92 10.13 -7.86 -3.87
C ASP A 92 9.14 -9.02 -4.03
N LEU A 93 9.54 -10.07 -4.75
CA LEU A 93 8.77 -11.29 -4.93
C LEU A 93 9.55 -12.50 -4.41
N TYR A 94 9.02 -13.14 -3.37
CA TYR A 94 9.54 -14.37 -2.79
C TYR A 94 8.65 -15.55 -3.16
N VAL A 95 9.25 -16.70 -3.43
CA VAL A 95 8.55 -17.88 -3.96
C VAL A 95 8.93 -19.13 -3.15
N GLY A 96 7.97 -20.00 -2.89
CA GLY A 96 8.18 -21.30 -2.24
C GLY A 96 8.88 -21.19 -0.88
N LYS A 97 10.06 -21.81 -0.77
CA LYS A 97 10.84 -21.85 0.48
C LYS A 97 11.36 -20.47 0.90
N ASP A 98 11.64 -19.60 -0.07
CA ASP A 98 12.19 -18.28 0.21
C ASP A 98 11.13 -17.36 0.83
N ALA A 99 9.87 -17.50 0.41
CA ALA A 99 8.74 -16.83 1.05
C ALA A 99 8.60 -17.26 2.52
N ALA A 100 8.73 -18.55 2.80
CA ALA A 100 8.67 -19.07 4.15
C ALA A 100 9.85 -18.60 5.02
N ALA A 101 11.05 -18.49 4.45
CA ALA A 101 12.22 -17.95 5.15
C ALA A 101 12.04 -16.47 5.48
N PHE A 102 11.55 -15.68 4.53
CA PHE A 102 11.26 -14.25 4.73
C PHE A 102 10.20 -14.03 5.80
N LEU A 103 9.08 -14.74 5.76
CA LEU A 103 8.04 -14.60 6.79
C LEU A 103 8.56 -14.89 8.20
N LYS A 104 9.47 -15.87 8.35
CA LYS A 104 10.10 -16.19 9.63
C LYS A 104 11.07 -15.12 10.11
N SER A 105 11.70 -14.37 9.20
CA SER A 105 12.63 -13.30 9.61
C SER A 105 11.88 -12.09 10.16
N ILE A 106 10.68 -11.79 9.65
CA ILE A 106 9.86 -10.66 10.11
C ILE A 106 8.86 -11.04 11.22
N TRP A 107 8.40 -12.29 11.27
CA TRP A 107 7.52 -12.83 12.31
C TRP A 107 8.08 -14.14 12.88
N PRO A 108 8.94 -14.08 13.91
CA PRO A 108 9.59 -15.27 14.46
C PRO A 108 8.67 -16.16 15.32
N THR A 109 7.47 -15.70 15.67
CA THR A 109 6.54 -16.46 16.53
C THR A 109 5.73 -17.49 15.75
N SER A 110 5.63 -18.69 16.31
CA SER A 110 4.98 -19.85 15.68
C SER A 110 3.49 -19.68 15.41
N GLU A 111 2.80 -18.80 16.13
CA GLU A 111 1.35 -18.60 16.07
C GLU A 111 0.92 -17.82 14.82
N LEU A 112 1.62 -16.74 14.49
CA LEU A 112 1.42 -15.96 13.26
C LEU A 112 1.82 -16.77 12.02
N ILE A 113 2.94 -17.50 12.12
CA ILE A 113 3.36 -18.45 11.10
C ILE A 113 2.25 -19.48 10.87
N ALA A 114 1.64 -20.05 11.91
CA ALA A 114 0.59 -21.07 11.78
C ALA A 114 -0.70 -20.53 11.15
N VAL A 115 -1.13 -19.31 11.47
CA VAL A 115 -2.31 -18.66 10.85
C VAL A 115 -2.06 -18.41 9.37
N MET A 116 -0.91 -17.83 9.02
CA MET A 116 -0.50 -17.70 7.63
C MET A 116 -0.33 -19.09 6.99
N TRP A 117 0.14 -20.10 7.73
CA TRP A 117 0.37 -21.46 7.23
C TRP A 117 -0.92 -22.19 6.84
N SER A 118 -1.97 -21.99 7.65
CA SER A 118 -3.31 -22.52 7.39
C SER A 118 -3.95 -21.92 6.13
N CYS A 119 -3.69 -20.64 5.84
CA CYS A 119 -4.07 -20.00 4.58
C CYS A 119 -3.16 -20.40 3.40
N THR A 120 -1.94 -20.92 3.67
CA THR A 120 -0.85 -21.17 2.70
C THR A 120 -0.55 -22.63 2.41
N ARG A 121 -1.37 -23.62 2.82
CA ARG A 121 -1.21 -25.01 2.33
C ARG A 121 -1.24 -25.14 0.79
N SER A 122 -1.69 -24.09 0.10
CA SER A 122 -1.70 -23.94 -1.36
C SER A 122 -0.84 -22.76 -1.88
N LEU A 123 -0.04 -22.09 -1.03
CA LEU A 123 0.67 -20.87 -1.39
C LEU A 123 2.12 -21.15 -1.83
N GLN A 124 2.44 -20.60 -2.99
CA GLN A 124 3.74 -20.75 -3.62
C GLN A 124 4.43 -19.38 -3.85
N ALA A 125 3.78 -18.23 -3.62
CA ALA A 125 4.36 -16.89 -3.84
C ALA A 125 3.95 -15.85 -2.79
N MET A 126 4.78 -14.83 -2.62
CA MET A 126 4.58 -13.72 -1.72
C MET A 126 5.25 -12.46 -2.26
N GLN A 127 4.52 -11.36 -2.28
CA GLN A 127 5.00 -10.06 -2.71
C GLN A 127 5.11 -9.13 -1.51
N VAL A 128 6.22 -8.43 -1.38
CA VAL A 128 6.56 -7.62 -0.21
C VAL A 128 6.96 -6.22 -0.65
N HIS A 129 6.48 -5.25 0.12
CA HIS A 129 6.86 -3.85 0.08
C HIS A 129 7.26 -3.42 1.48
N ILE A 130 8.43 -2.82 1.66
CA ILE A 130 8.87 -2.21 2.93
C ILE A 130 9.17 -0.75 2.64
#